data_AF-A0AAX1ZYK0-F1
#
_entry.id   AF-A0AAX1ZYK0-F1
#
_cell.length_a   1.000
_cell.length_b   1.000
_cell.length_c   1.000
_cell.angle_alpha   90.00
_cell.angle_beta   90.00
_cell.angle_gamma   90.00
#
_symmetry.space_group_name_H-M   'P 1'
#
loop_
_entity.id
_entity.type
_entity.pdbx_description
1 polymer ?
#
loop_
_entity_poly.entity_id
_entity_poly.type
_entity_poly.pdbx_seq_one_letter_code
_entity_poly.pdbx_strand_id
1 'polypeptide(L)'
;KKGFHVIAMLKTNRILYPKGTAIQAKEFAKSMEPRDTRLVTVGKERYRVYRYEGALNGLKDAVVLLAWKADQPMTPKHLHCVLSTDRELSDEEILRYYAARWSIECFFRQAKDQLKLDGYRVRGRRAVKRYWILVQLAY
;
A
#
# COMPACT_ATOMS: atom_id res chain seq x y z
N LYS A 1 -4.75 20.66 -10.45
CA LYS A 1 -3.95 19.54 -9.84
C LYS A 1 -2.66 20.15 -9.32
N LYS A 2 -2.22 19.82 -8.09
CA LYS A 2 -1.03 20.43 -7.45
C LYS A 2 0.32 19.79 -7.81
N GLY A 3 0.41 19.02 -8.91
CA GLY A 3 1.66 18.37 -9.36
C GLY A 3 2.17 17.20 -8.50
N PHE A 4 1.50 16.85 -7.40
CA PHE A 4 1.90 15.72 -6.55
C PHE A 4 1.37 14.39 -7.07
N HIS A 5 2.20 13.35 -6.95
CA HIS A 5 1.83 11.96 -7.17
C HIS A 5 1.67 11.21 -5.84
N VAL A 6 0.81 10.19 -5.84
CA VAL A 6 0.45 9.41 -4.66
C VAL A 6 0.64 7.93 -4.95
N ILE A 7 1.29 7.25 -4.02
CA ILE A 7 1.34 5.80 -3.95
C ILE A 7 0.60 5.35 -2.70
N ALA A 8 -0.35 4.41 -2.84
CA ALA A 8 -1.20 3.99 -1.73
C ALA A 8 -1.67 2.54 -1.86
N MET A 9 -1.92 1.91 -0.71
CA MET A 9 -2.63 0.62 -0.70
C MET A 9 -4.11 0.82 -1.03
N LEU A 10 -4.62 0.02 -1.95
CA LEU A 10 -6.04 -0.11 -2.21
C LEU A 10 -6.61 -1.32 -1.49
N LYS A 11 -7.84 -1.18 -0.98
CA LYS A 11 -8.62 -2.35 -0.57
C LYS A 11 -8.94 -3.20 -1.79
N THR A 12 -8.93 -4.52 -1.61
CA THR A 12 -9.14 -5.48 -2.71
C THR A 12 -10.58 -5.50 -3.23
N ASN A 13 -11.54 -4.91 -2.51
CA ASN A 13 -12.91 -4.70 -2.99
C ASN A 13 -13.07 -3.43 -3.87
N ARG A 14 -11.98 -2.72 -4.18
CA ARG A 14 -12.02 -1.54 -5.06
C ARG A 14 -12.44 -1.95 -6.48
N ILE A 15 -13.31 -1.16 -7.10
CA ILE A 15 -13.77 -1.36 -8.48
C ILE A 15 -12.70 -0.86 -9.46
N LEU A 16 -12.36 -1.72 -10.40
CA LEU A 16 -11.54 -1.46 -11.59
C LEU A 16 -12.42 -1.58 -12.84
N TYR A 17 -11.94 -1.06 -13.97
CA TYR A 17 -12.64 -1.07 -15.25
C TYR A 17 -11.84 -1.76 -16.37
N PRO A 18 -11.32 -2.99 -16.16
CA PRO A 18 -10.65 -3.73 -17.23
C PRO A 18 -11.60 -3.90 -18.42
N LYS A 19 -11.15 -3.46 -19.61
CA LYS A 19 -11.94 -3.48 -20.85
C LYS A 19 -13.32 -2.79 -20.72
N GLY A 20 -13.45 -1.82 -19.82
CA GLY A 20 -14.69 -1.07 -19.60
C GLY A 20 -15.71 -1.72 -18.65
N THR A 21 -15.45 -2.94 -18.17
CA THR A 21 -16.37 -3.65 -17.27
C THR A 21 -16.02 -3.38 -15.81
N ALA A 22 -17.01 -2.91 -15.03
CA ALA A 22 -16.83 -2.69 -13.60
C ALA A 22 -16.68 -4.03 -12.85
N ILE A 23 -15.54 -4.26 -12.22
CA ILE A 23 -15.26 -5.48 -11.45
C ILE A 23 -14.40 -5.15 -10.23
N GLN A 24 -14.63 -5.85 -9.11
CA GLN A 24 -13.76 -5.68 -7.94
C GLN A 24 -12.38 -6.29 -8.19
N ALA A 25 -11.32 -5.63 -7.71
CA ALA A 25 -9.95 -6.10 -7.90
C ALA A 25 -9.74 -7.55 -7.45
N LYS A 26 -10.36 -7.95 -6.33
CA LYS A 26 -10.32 -9.35 -5.83
C LYS A 26 -11.01 -10.37 -6.74
N GLU A 27 -12.04 -9.96 -7.48
CA GLU A 27 -12.75 -10.85 -8.40
C GLU A 27 -12.00 -10.92 -9.73
N PHE A 28 -11.49 -9.79 -10.21
CA PHE A 28 -10.61 -9.72 -11.37
C PHE A 28 -9.32 -10.52 -11.19
N ALA A 29 -8.77 -10.52 -9.99
CA ALA A 29 -7.63 -11.35 -9.60
C ALA A 29 -7.87 -12.85 -9.76
N LYS A 30 -9.11 -13.35 -9.59
CA LYS A 30 -9.41 -14.79 -9.67
C LYS A 30 -9.28 -15.33 -11.09
N SER A 31 -9.45 -14.48 -12.10
CA SER A 31 -9.28 -14.86 -13.50
C SER A 31 -7.83 -14.80 -13.99
N MET A 32 -6.89 -14.41 -13.12
CA MET A 32 -5.47 -14.28 -13.49
C MET A 32 -4.71 -15.57 -13.22
N GLU A 33 -3.81 -15.90 -14.13
CA GLU A 33 -2.88 -17.00 -13.97
C GLU A 33 -1.44 -16.50 -13.77
N PRO A 34 -0.56 -17.34 -13.21
CA PRO A 34 0.87 -17.05 -13.09
C PRO A 34 1.54 -16.48 -14.37
N ARG A 35 1.10 -16.89 -15.56
CA ARG A 35 1.63 -16.44 -16.86
C ARG A 35 1.24 -15.00 -17.21
N ASP A 36 0.18 -14.48 -16.62
CA ASP A 36 -0.29 -13.10 -16.84
C ASP A 36 0.49 -12.09 -15.98
N THR A 37 1.33 -12.59 -15.08
CA THR A 37 2.09 -11.78 -14.11
C THR A 37 3.56 -11.68 -14.47
N ARG A 38 4.19 -10.58 -14.08
CA ARG A 38 5.63 -10.39 -14.13
C ARG A 38 6.24 -10.65 -12.76
N LEU A 39 7.44 -11.23 -12.72
CA LEU A 39 8.18 -11.39 -11.48
C LEU A 39 8.98 -10.10 -11.21
N VAL A 40 8.74 -9.49 -10.06
CA VAL A 40 9.39 -8.25 -9.62
C VAL A 40 10.08 -8.51 -8.29
N THR A 41 11.33 -8.09 -8.16
CA THR A 41 12.12 -8.27 -6.93
C THR A 41 12.26 -6.92 -6.22
N VAL A 42 11.93 -6.85 -4.93
CA VAL A 42 12.12 -5.65 -4.11
C VAL A 42 12.90 -6.05 -2.87
N GLY A 43 14.18 -5.65 -2.83
CA GLY A 43 15.10 -6.09 -1.77
C GLY A 43 15.30 -7.61 -1.81
N LYS A 44 14.90 -8.31 -0.74
CA LYS A 44 15.00 -9.78 -0.63
C LYS A 44 13.71 -10.51 -1.02
N GLU A 45 12.63 -9.77 -1.24
CA GLU A 45 11.30 -10.31 -1.51
C GLU A 45 11.03 -10.34 -3.01
N ARG A 46 10.33 -11.38 -3.48
CA ARG A 46 9.90 -11.51 -4.88
C ARG A 46 8.38 -11.51 -4.96
N TYR A 47 7.84 -10.83 -5.95
CA TYR A 47 6.41 -10.65 -6.15
C TYR A 47 6.01 -11.04 -7.57
N ARG A 48 4.88 -11.70 -7.70
CA ARG A 48 4.14 -11.80 -8.96
C ARG A 48 3.23 -10.59 -9.07
N VAL A 49 3.39 -9.81 -10.14
CA VAL A 49 2.72 -8.52 -10.30
C VAL A 49 1.97 -8.48 -11.63
N TYR A 50 0.70 -8.11 -11.56
CA TYR A 50 -0.09 -7.70 -12.71
C TYR A 50 -0.29 -6.18 -12.66
N ARG A 51 0.03 -5.48 -13.76
CA ARG A 51 -0.12 -4.04 -13.89
C ARG A 51 -1.42 -3.72 -14.62
N TYR A 52 -2.35 -3.12 -13.91
CA TYR A 52 -3.54 -2.49 -14.49
C TYR A 52 -3.30 -1.00 -14.68
N GLU A 53 -3.50 -0.49 -15.90
CA GLU A 53 -3.54 0.94 -16.17
C GLU A 53 -4.94 1.34 -16.62
N GLY A 54 -5.52 2.32 -15.94
CA GLY A 54 -6.81 2.86 -16.36
C GLY A 54 -7.55 3.58 -15.26
N ALA A 55 -8.86 3.72 -15.48
CA ALA A 55 -9.74 4.45 -14.59
C ALA A 55 -10.04 3.68 -13.31
N LEU A 56 -10.23 4.44 -12.23
CA LEU A 56 -10.90 4.04 -11.00
C LEU A 56 -11.95 5.08 -10.65
N ASN A 57 -12.87 4.75 -9.74
CA ASN A 57 -13.84 5.72 -9.23
C ASN A 57 -13.14 6.97 -8.69
N GLY A 58 -13.32 8.11 -9.37
CA GLY A 58 -12.70 9.40 -9.02
C GLY A 58 -11.30 9.66 -9.59
N LEU A 59 -10.69 8.71 -10.31
CA LEU A 59 -9.38 8.87 -10.96
C LEU A 59 -9.47 8.38 -12.42
N LYS A 60 -9.26 9.28 -13.38
CA LYS A 60 -9.34 8.94 -14.81
C LYS A 60 -8.23 7.98 -15.25
N ASP A 61 -7.01 8.20 -14.75
CA ASP A 61 -5.83 7.45 -15.14
C ASP A 61 -4.95 7.22 -13.91
N ALA A 62 -4.72 5.94 -13.59
CA ALA A 62 -3.78 5.52 -12.57
C ALA A 62 -3.27 4.12 -12.87
N VAL A 63 -2.16 3.76 -12.22
CA VAL A 63 -1.62 2.41 -12.22
C VAL A 63 -2.09 1.70 -10.96
N VAL A 64 -2.58 0.48 -11.09
CA VAL A 64 -2.84 -0.42 -9.97
C VAL A 64 -2.05 -1.69 -10.18
N LEU A 65 -1.14 -1.97 -9.26
CA LEU A 65 -0.42 -3.23 -9.19
C LEU A 65 -1.24 -4.21 -8.35
N LEU A 66 -1.62 -5.33 -8.94
CA LEU A 66 -2.11 -6.50 -8.23
C LEU A 66 -0.90 -7.39 -7.98
N ALA A 67 -0.49 -7.52 -6.72
CA ALA A 67 0.74 -8.18 -6.32
C ALA A 67 0.47 -9.33 -5.34
N TRP A 68 1.18 -10.42 -5.55
CA TRP A 68 1.26 -11.57 -4.64
C TRP A 68 2.72 -11.85 -4.35
N LYS A 69 3.05 -12.29 -3.13
CA LYS A 69 4.40 -12.83 -2.91
C LYS A 69 4.61 -14.08 -3.75
N ALA A 70 5.81 -14.26 -4.28
CA ALA A 70 6.13 -15.34 -5.21
C ALA A 70 6.08 -16.74 -4.57
N ASP A 71 6.24 -16.81 -3.24
CA ASP A 71 6.13 -18.02 -2.42
C ASP A 71 4.70 -18.29 -1.92
N GLN A 72 3.75 -17.40 -2.22
CA GLN A 72 2.35 -17.52 -1.81
C GLN A 72 1.44 -17.88 -2.98
N PRO A 73 0.32 -18.59 -2.72
CA PRO A 73 -0.64 -18.89 -3.77
C PRO A 73 -1.36 -17.61 -4.22
N MET A 74 -1.62 -17.50 -5.52
CA MET A 74 -2.35 -16.38 -6.15
C MET A 74 -3.85 -16.42 -5.81
N THR A 75 -4.17 -16.27 -4.54
CA THR A 75 -5.56 -16.21 -4.04
C THR A 75 -5.91 -14.78 -3.62
N PRO A 76 -7.21 -14.43 -3.58
CA PRO A 76 -7.65 -13.12 -3.10
C PRO A 76 -7.20 -12.76 -1.67
N LYS A 77 -6.87 -13.77 -0.84
CA LYS A 77 -6.39 -13.59 0.53
C LYS A 77 -4.97 -13.00 0.58
N HIS A 78 -4.13 -13.35 -0.38
CA HIS A 78 -2.74 -12.89 -0.48
C HIS A 78 -2.55 -11.75 -1.48
N LEU A 79 -3.66 -11.22 -2.03
CA LEU A 79 -3.64 -10.14 -2.99
C LEU A 79 -3.36 -8.81 -2.28
N HIS A 80 -2.33 -8.12 -2.75
CA HIS A 80 -2.06 -6.73 -2.42
C HIS A 80 -2.33 -5.85 -3.63
N CYS A 81 -3.14 -4.80 -3.46
CA CYS A 81 -3.41 -3.83 -4.52
C CYS A 81 -2.69 -2.52 -4.20
N VAL A 82 -1.73 -2.10 -5.01
CA VAL A 82 -0.98 -0.84 -4.82
C VAL A 82 -1.32 0.13 -5.96
N LEU A 83 -1.85 1.30 -5.61
CA LEU A 83 -2.11 2.42 -6.52
C LEU A 83 -0.84 3.26 -6.68
N SER A 84 -0.58 3.70 -7.90
CA SER A 84 0.25 4.87 -8.21
C SER A 84 -0.51 5.82 -9.13
N THR A 85 -0.52 7.11 -8.81
CA THR A 85 -1.00 8.15 -9.75
C THR A 85 0.09 8.61 -10.71
N ASP A 86 1.32 8.13 -10.53
CA ASP A 86 2.41 8.28 -11.50
C ASP A 86 2.47 7.04 -12.39
N ARG A 87 2.38 7.26 -13.70
CA ARG A 87 2.37 6.20 -14.73
C ARG A 87 3.76 5.90 -15.26
N GLU A 88 4.71 6.80 -15.07
CA GLU A 88 6.08 6.66 -15.58
C GLU A 88 6.89 5.71 -14.71
N LEU A 89 6.49 5.53 -13.44
CA LEU A 89 7.14 4.60 -12.52
C LEU A 89 6.99 3.14 -12.97
N SER A 90 8.10 2.40 -12.83
CA SER A 90 8.13 0.95 -13.00
C SER A 90 7.42 0.22 -11.86
N ASP A 91 7.06 -1.04 -12.10
CA ASP A 91 6.41 -1.89 -11.09
C ASP A 91 7.28 -2.06 -9.84
N GLU A 92 8.60 -2.17 -10.03
CA GLU A 92 9.59 -2.26 -8.95
C GLU A 92 9.63 -0.97 -8.12
N GLU A 93 9.68 0.20 -8.77
CA GLU A 93 9.71 1.48 -8.06
C GLU A 93 8.46 1.72 -7.25
N ILE A 94 7.28 1.43 -7.81
CA ILE A 94 6.01 1.58 -7.09
C ILE A 94 6.01 0.70 -5.82
N LEU A 95 6.41 -0.57 -5.94
CA LEU A 95 6.48 -1.48 -4.80
C LEU A 95 7.57 -1.08 -3.81
N ARG A 96 8.73 -0.60 -4.28
CA ARG A 96 9.82 -0.10 -3.43
C ARG A 96 9.40 1.13 -2.63
N TYR A 97 8.76 2.10 -3.26
CA TYR A 97 8.21 3.26 -2.57
C TYR A 97 7.11 2.88 -1.58
N TYR A 98 6.25 1.92 -1.95
CA TYR A 98 5.25 1.40 -1.02
C TYR A 98 5.88 0.68 0.18
N ALA A 99 6.95 -0.11 -0.04
CA ALA A 99 7.65 -0.83 1.02
C ALA A 99 8.26 0.11 2.08
N ALA A 100 8.66 1.32 1.69
CA ALA A 100 9.14 2.34 2.63
C ALA A 100 8.10 2.71 3.70
N ARG A 101 6.80 2.47 3.46
CA ARG A 101 5.72 2.67 4.44
C ARG A 101 5.91 1.86 5.72
N TRP A 102 6.59 0.71 5.68
CA TRP A 102 6.85 -0.11 6.87
C TRP A 102 7.57 0.65 7.98
N SER A 103 8.38 1.67 7.62
CA SER A 103 9.03 2.57 8.58
C SER A 103 8.04 3.24 9.55
N ILE A 104 6.81 3.52 9.10
CA ILE A 104 5.75 4.11 9.93
C ILE A 104 5.26 3.10 10.97
N GLU A 105 5.18 1.81 10.62
CA GLU A 105 4.81 0.76 11.58
C GLU A 105 5.91 0.52 12.61
N CYS A 106 7.19 0.57 12.19
CA CYS A 106 8.33 0.56 13.11
C CYS A 106 8.27 1.75 14.07
N PHE A 107 8.00 2.96 13.55
CA PHE A 107 7.80 4.16 14.35
C PHE A 107 6.76 3.94 15.44
N PHE A 108 5.54 3.53 15.08
CA PHE A 108 4.48 3.33 16.06
C PHE A 108 4.79 2.23 17.07
N ARG A 109 5.51 1.17 16.67
CA ARG A 109 5.95 0.11 17.58
C ARG A 109 6.95 0.64 18.60
N GLN A 110 8.01 1.30 18.14
CA GLN A 110 9.03 1.88 19.03
C GLN A 110 8.46 2.96 19.94
N ALA A 111 7.58 3.82 19.42
CA ALA A 111 6.91 4.84 20.21
C ALA A 111 6.06 4.25 21.35
N LYS A 112 5.41 3.10 21.14
CA LYS A 112 4.67 2.39 22.19
C LYS A 112 5.60 1.67 23.16
N ASP A 113 6.55 0.90 22.63
CA ASP A 113 7.40 0.03 23.45
C ASP A 113 8.37 0.83 24.33
N GLN A 114 9.08 1.78 23.73
CA GLN A 114 10.15 2.56 24.36
C GLN A 114 9.61 3.83 25.02
N LEU A 115 8.70 4.54 24.34
CA LEU A 115 8.20 5.84 24.79
C LEU A 115 6.79 5.77 25.39
N LYS A 116 6.25 4.56 25.64
CA LYS A 116 4.94 4.34 26.30
C LYS A 116 3.82 5.22 25.72
N LEU A 117 3.78 5.36 24.40
CA LEU A 117 2.75 6.14 23.71
C LEU A 117 1.32 5.65 24.03
N ASP A 118 1.14 4.39 24.40
CA ASP A 118 -0.14 3.80 24.84
C ASP A 118 -0.22 3.54 26.35
N GLY A 119 0.87 3.78 27.08
CA GLY A 119 0.99 3.53 28.53
C GLY A 119 0.96 4.78 29.41
N TYR A 120 0.82 5.98 28.84
CA TYR A 120 0.80 7.22 29.61
C TYR A 120 -0.47 7.33 30.47
N ARG A 121 -0.32 7.79 31.71
CA ARG A 121 -1.43 7.92 32.68
C ARG A 121 -1.90 9.36 32.89
N VAL A 122 -1.34 10.32 32.15
CA VAL A 122 -1.75 11.72 32.22
C VAL A 122 -3.16 11.89 31.63
N ARG A 123 -4.05 12.57 32.36
CA ARG A 123 -5.47 12.75 31.98
C ARG A 123 -5.78 14.15 31.43
N GLY A 124 -4.91 15.13 31.68
CA GLY A 124 -5.10 16.50 31.22
C GLY A 124 -4.86 16.63 29.72
N ARG A 125 -5.84 17.12 28.96
CA ARG A 125 -5.75 17.28 27.49
C ARG A 125 -4.48 18.00 27.02
N ARG A 126 -4.06 19.06 27.73
CA ARG A 126 -2.83 19.81 27.42
C ARG A 126 -1.57 18.96 27.66
N ALA A 127 -1.54 18.19 28.74
CA ALA A 127 -0.43 17.29 29.06
C ALA A 127 -0.32 16.15 28.03
N VAL A 128 -1.45 15.54 27.65
CA VAL A 128 -1.50 14.51 26.61
C VAL A 128 -0.95 15.03 25.27
N LYS A 129 -1.40 16.22 24.83
CA LYS A 129 -0.89 16.83 23.59
C LYS A 129 0.61 17.09 23.63
N ARG A 130 1.11 17.66 24.73
CA ARG A 130 2.56 17.92 24.90
C ARG A 130 3.36 16.62 24.90
N TYR A 131 2.86 15.60 25.60
CA TYR A 131 3.47 14.28 25.61
C TYR A 131 3.56 13.68 24.21
N TRP A 132 2.48 13.70 23.43
CA TRP A 132 2.52 13.22 22.05
C TRP A 132 3.54 13.98 21.19
N ILE A 133 3.61 15.31 21.29
CA ILE A 133 4.61 16.09 20.56
C ILE A 133 6.04 15.68 20.95
N LEU A 134 6.30 15.48 22.25
CA LEU A 134 7.61 15.03 22.73
C LEU A 134 7.96 13.62 22.20
N VAL A 135 7.00 12.70 22.18
CA VAL A 135 7.20 11.35 21.60
C VAL A 135 7.56 11.44 20.11
N GLN A 136 6.91 12.33 19.36
CA GLN A 136 7.22 12.52 17.93
C GLN A 136 8.61 13.12 17.70
N LEU A 137 9.13 13.93 18.63
CA LEU A 137 10.46 14.57 18.52
C LEU A 137 11.61 13.70 19.03
N ALA A 138 11.31 12.78 19.96
CA ALA A 138 12.31 11.92 20.59
C ALA A 138 12.65 10.66 19.76
N TYR A 139 11.80 10.31 18.79
CA TYR A 139 12.07 9.26 17.81
C TYR A 139 12.92 9.80 16.67
#